data_AF-A0A921KPV1-F1
#
_entry.id   AF-A0A921KPV1-F1
#
_cell.length_a   1.000
_cell.length_b   1.000
_cell.length_c   1.000
_cell.angle_alpha   90.00
_cell.angle_beta   90.00
_cell.angle_gamma   90.00
#
_symmetry.space_group_name_H-M   'P 1'
#
loop_
_entity.id
_entity.type
_entity.pdbx_description
1 polymer ?
#
loop_
_entity_poly.entity_id
_entity_poly.type
_entity_poly.pdbx_seq_one_letter_code
_entity_poly.pdbx_strand_id
1 'polypeptide(L)'
;MRLFRRRSSGSSFSPAESATLRPSFSGPVEAPFYLVSMAGYPNFGDELIARRWIEHLAIHRPDEEVWLDCRFPGTASALFGGLHPRLRVTDAVFRAVEDALRGSRRQVEDIVAHLGTPLYDAPLLALREARSLHLLGGGFVNAVWPENAHLVRAMRAAAEISGAPLLATGQGLAPFGEEQLAGFDHVGVRDAASAEKLGISSGVDDAYLVEQAPERVDDQEPELVLCVQSDALDEGSFERLVVHVRETVASLGIPRERTRYVEALPGGDHAGFERLKDLVAEEGFVPFTSFWRGELAPAAHQVWITTRFHHHLVASLHVARGMALSARRGYYDVKHGSLVELGSGWRVSDGTGEVPTLADLERPGSFEDAITRKRREAELLYGTA
;
A
#
# COMPACT_ATOMS: atom_id res chain seq x y z
N MET A 1 53.73 -25.32 37.78
CA MET A 1 54.13 -24.16 36.95
C MET A 1 53.55 -24.33 35.54
N ARG A 2 52.35 -23.76 35.30
CA ARG A 2 51.76 -23.45 33.98
C ARG A 2 50.44 -22.71 34.25
N LEU A 3 50.47 -21.39 34.08
CA LEU A 3 49.28 -20.53 34.08
C LEU A 3 48.59 -20.63 32.72
N PHE A 4 47.27 -20.77 32.70
CA PHE A 4 46.44 -20.40 31.55
C PHE A 4 45.54 -19.23 31.96
N ARG A 5 45.85 -18.05 31.42
CA ARG A 5 45.02 -16.84 31.49
C ARG A 5 44.01 -16.87 30.34
N ARG A 6 42.73 -16.64 30.67
CA ARG A 6 41.66 -16.27 29.74
C ARG A 6 42.07 -15.00 28.95
N ARG A 7 41.84 -15.01 27.64
CA ARG A 7 41.78 -13.79 26.83
C ARG A 7 40.32 -13.53 26.44
N SER A 8 39.81 -12.41 26.95
CA SER A 8 38.66 -11.68 26.42
C SER A 8 39.09 -10.92 25.17
N SER A 9 38.34 -11.04 24.08
CA SER A 9 38.39 -10.09 22.97
C SER A 9 36.98 -9.61 22.70
N GLY A 10 36.66 -8.42 23.20
CA GLY A 10 35.57 -7.63 22.66
C GLY A 10 35.96 -7.10 21.28
N SER A 11 35.04 -7.17 20.33
CA SER A 11 35.08 -6.30 19.15
C SER A 11 33.88 -5.36 19.24
N SER A 12 34.21 -4.08 19.43
CA SER A 12 33.30 -2.96 19.37
C SER A 12 32.64 -2.87 17.99
N PHE A 13 31.31 -2.89 17.97
CA PHE A 13 30.51 -2.49 16.82
C PHE A 13 30.75 -1.00 16.51
N SER A 14 31.04 -0.69 15.25
CA SER A 14 31.06 0.68 14.73
C SER A 14 29.72 0.97 14.04
N PRO A 15 29.10 2.13 14.23
CA PRO A 15 27.85 2.48 13.57
C PRO A 15 28.08 2.85 12.09
N ALA A 16 27.03 2.61 11.31
CA ALA A 16 26.85 2.82 9.87
C ALA A 16 27.63 4.00 9.27
N GLU A 17 28.42 3.70 8.24
CA GLU A 17 28.94 4.72 7.32
C GLU A 17 27.79 5.27 6.47
N SER A 18 27.71 6.60 6.43
CA SER A 18 26.76 7.38 5.65
C SER A 18 26.86 7.08 4.16
N ALA A 19 25.75 6.68 3.53
CA ALA A 19 25.62 6.67 2.08
C ALA A 19 25.62 8.11 1.55
N THR A 20 26.73 8.54 0.97
CA THR A 20 26.81 9.82 0.25
C THR A 20 26.23 9.66 -1.16
N LEU A 21 25.10 10.29 -1.42
CA LEU A 21 24.54 10.49 -2.76
C LEU A 21 25.55 11.21 -3.67
N ARG A 22 25.68 10.74 -4.93
CA ARG A 22 26.61 11.29 -5.94
C ARG A 22 26.11 12.63 -6.51
N PRO A 23 27.00 13.49 -7.07
CA PRO A 23 26.65 14.86 -7.45
C PRO A 23 25.75 14.93 -8.69
N SER A 24 24.91 15.98 -8.70
CA SER A 24 23.85 16.32 -9.65
C SER A 24 24.28 16.48 -11.11
N PHE A 25 23.48 15.92 -12.03
CA PHE A 25 23.53 16.19 -13.47
C PHE A 25 22.91 17.56 -13.82
N SER A 26 23.46 18.22 -14.83
CA SER A 26 22.93 19.46 -15.42
C SER A 26 22.72 19.32 -16.94
N GLY A 27 21.46 19.25 -17.38
CA GLY A 27 21.01 19.21 -18.78
C GLY A 27 19.47 19.35 -18.87
N PRO A 28 18.89 19.84 -19.98
CA PRO A 28 17.63 20.60 -20.00
C PRO A 28 16.34 19.75 -20.12
N VAL A 29 15.24 20.32 -19.63
CA VAL A 29 14.00 19.69 -19.10
C VAL A 29 14.33 18.95 -17.79
N GLU A 30 13.78 19.43 -16.68
CA GLU A 30 13.98 18.77 -15.39
C GLU A 30 13.43 17.34 -15.49
N ALA A 31 14.35 16.37 -15.50
CA ALA A 31 14.06 14.94 -15.59
C ALA A 31 12.92 14.55 -14.61
N PRO A 32 11.92 13.78 -15.05
CA PRO A 32 10.71 13.55 -14.27
C PRO A 32 10.94 12.63 -13.07
N PHE A 33 10.10 12.78 -12.04
CA PHE A 33 9.91 11.73 -11.05
C PHE A 33 8.98 10.65 -11.63
N TYR A 34 9.45 9.41 -11.70
CA TYR A 34 8.69 8.31 -12.31
C TYR A 34 8.24 7.32 -11.23
N LEU A 35 6.93 7.20 -11.05
CA LEU A 35 6.27 6.33 -10.08
C LEU A 35 5.70 5.11 -10.81
N VAL A 36 5.96 3.91 -10.30
CA VAL A 36 5.36 2.65 -10.79
C VAL A 36 4.45 2.11 -9.69
N SER A 37 3.19 1.86 -10.01
CA SER A 37 2.16 1.48 -9.03
C SER A 37 1.14 0.50 -9.59
N MET A 38 0.50 -0.26 -8.70
CA MET A 38 -0.68 -1.07 -8.99
C MET A 38 -1.99 -0.27 -9.02
N ALA A 39 -1.93 1.04 -8.79
CA ALA A 39 -3.06 1.96 -8.94
C ALA A 39 -3.70 1.91 -10.35
N GLY A 40 -4.85 2.56 -10.52
CA GLY A 40 -5.67 2.50 -11.73
C GLY A 40 -6.49 1.20 -11.86
N TYR A 41 -6.16 0.15 -11.11
CA TYR A 41 -7.07 -0.95 -10.83
C TYR A 41 -7.85 -0.58 -9.56
N PRO A 42 -9.19 -0.40 -9.60
CA PRO A 42 -9.97 0.29 -8.57
C PRO A 42 -10.01 -0.45 -7.22
N ASN A 43 -8.86 -0.52 -6.57
CA ASN A 43 -8.58 -1.11 -5.27
C ASN A 43 -8.17 0.03 -4.35
N PHE A 44 -9.06 0.41 -3.43
CA PHE A 44 -8.90 1.54 -2.51
C PHE A 44 -7.51 1.64 -1.90
N GLY A 45 -6.88 0.52 -1.58
CA GLY A 45 -5.54 0.49 -1.04
C GLY A 45 -4.46 1.06 -1.95
N ASP A 46 -4.32 0.47 -3.14
CA ASP A 46 -3.28 0.85 -4.09
C ASP A 46 -3.53 2.27 -4.63
N GLU A 47 -4.81 2.63 -4.80
CA GLU A 47 -5.21 4.00 -5.19
C GLU A 47 -4.84 5.02 -4.09
N LEU A 48 -5.08 4.69 -2.81
CA LEU A 48 -4.73 5.54 -1.68
C LEU A 48 -3.21 5.77 -1.59
N ILE A 49 -2.42 4.71 -1.74
CA ILE A 49 -0.94 4.78 -1.75
C ILE A 49 -0.47 5.74 -2.84
N ALA A 50 -0.96 5.58 -4.08
CA ALA A 50 -0.60 6.48 -5.18
C ALA A 50 -1.03 7.92 -4.90
N ARG A 51 -2.26 8.13 -4.42
CA ARG A 51 -2.76 9.46 -4.05
C ARG A 51 -1.86 10.15 -3.02
N ARG A 52 -1.41 9.45 -1.98
CA ARG A 52 -0.56 10.06 -0.94
C ARG A 52 0.75 10.58 -1.49
N TRP A 53 1.43 9.81 -2.33
CA TRP A 53 2.67 10.24 -2.97
C TRP A 53 2.44 11.40 -3.95
N ILE A 54 1.37 11.36 -4.74
CA ILE A 54 1.04 12.45 -5.68
C ILE A 54 0.71 13.75 -4.94
N GLU A 55 -0.09 13.68 -3.86
CA GLU A 55 -0.41 14.84 -3.00
C GLU A 55 0.86 15.42 -2.38
N HIS A 56 1.75 14.57 -1.83
CA HIS A 56 3.01 15.02 -1.25
C HIS A 56 3.91 15.71 -2.29
N LEU A 57 4.08 15.11 -3.47
CA LEU A 57 4.85 15.73 -4.56
C LEU A 57 4.21 17.03 -5.05
N ALA A 58 2.88 17.16 -5.02
CA ALA A 58 2.22 18.39 -5.43
C ALA A 58 2.52 19.55 -4.49
N ILE A 59 2.74 19.25 -3.20
CA ILE A 59 3.08 20.23 -2.18
C ILE A 59 4.56 20.60 -2.25
N HIS A 60 5.45 19.61 -2.35
CA HIS A 60 6.89 19.83 -2.21
C HIS A 60 7.65 19.93 -3.54
N ARG A 61 7.04 19.54 -4.66
CA ARG A 61 7.63 19.51 -6.00
C ARG A 61 6.63 19.93 -7.09
N PRO A 62 5.84 21.01 -6.92
CA PRO A 62 4.76 21.38 -7.86
C PRO A 62 5.25 21.68 -9.29
N ASP A 63 6.52 22.09 -9.43
CA ASP A 63 7.11 22.45 -10.72
C ASP A 63 7.78 21.27 -11.43
N GLU A 64 7.85 20.10 -10.82
CA GLU A 64 8.50 18.93 -11.41
C GLU A 64 7.48 18.09 -12.16
N GLU A 65 7.86 17.45 -13.28
CA GLU A 65 6.98 16.49 -13.94
C GLU A 65 6.93 15.18 -13.13
N VAL A 66 5.71 14.67 -12.91
CA VAL A 66 5.47 13.41 -12.20
C VAL A 66 4.77 12.46 -13.15
N TRP A 67 5.37 11.30 -13.40
CA TRP A 67 4.78 10.22 -14.20
C TRP A 67 4.28 9.12 -13.28
N LEU A 68 3.03 8.70 -13.44
CA LEU A 68 2.46 7.52 -12.82
C LEU A 68 2.27 6.44 -13.88
N ASP A 69 3.05 5.37 -13.80
CA ASP A 69 2.92 4.18 -14.65
C ASP A 69 2.14 3.10 -13.91
N CYS A 70 1.00 2.73 -14.47
CA CYS A 70 -0.01 1.89 -13.84
C CYS A 70 -0.82 1.13 -14.89
N ARG A 71 -1.54 0.07 -14.51
CA ARG A 71 -2.19 -0.83 -15.49
C ARG A 71 -3.28 -0.16 -16.34
N PHE A 72 -4.00 0.81 -15.78
CA PHE A 72 -5.16 1.42 -16.42
C PHE A 72 -5.10 2.95 -16.32
N PRO A 73 -4.39 3.61 -17.25
CA PRO A 73 -4.04 5.02 -17.13
C PRO A 73 -5.26 5.92 -17.29
N GLY A 74 -6.30 5.49 -18.02
CA GLY A 74 -7.58 6.21 -18.12
C GLY A 74 -8.30 6.30 -16.77
N THR A 75 -8.36 5.20 -16.02
CA THR A 75 -8.96 5.16 -14.67
C THR A 75 -8.15 6.00 -13.71
N ALA A 76 -6.84 5.79 -13.65
CA ALA A 76 -5.95 6.57 -12.79
C ALA A 76 -6.00 8.09 -13.11
N SER A 77 -6.07 8.48 -14.39
CA SER A 77 -6.24 9.88 -14.77
C SER A 77 -7.56 10.47 -14.26
N ALA A 78 -8.63 9.69 -14.23
CA ALA A 78 -9.93 10.13 -13.69
C ALA A 78 -9.94 10.23 -12.16
N LEU A 79 -9.19 9.37 -11.46
CA LEU A 79 -9.10 9.37 -9.99
C LEU A 79 -8.15 10.42 -9.43
N PHE A 80 -7.03 10.67 -10.11
CA PHE A 80 -5.94 11.53 -9.64
C PHE A 80 -5.83 12.85 -10.41
N GLY A 81 -6.69 13.07 -11.40
CA GLY A 81 -6.68 14.29 -12.22
C GLY A 81 -6.74 15.54 -11.35
N GLY A 82 -5.74 16.42 -11.52
CA GLY A 82 -5.64 17.68 -10.78
C GLY A 82 -5.01 17.58 -9.39
N LEU A 83 -4.65 16.39 -8.89
CA LEU A 83 -3.94 16.28 -7.61
C LEU A 83 -2.52 16.86 -7.67
N HIS A 84 -1.83 16.71 -8.80
CA HIS A 84 -0.54 17.34 -9.07
C HIS A 84 -0.61 18.13 -10.39
N PRO A 85 -0.12 19.39 -10.43
CA PRO A 85 -0.27 20.27 -11.60
C PRO A 85 0.40 19.76 -12.87
N ARG A 86 1.45 18.94 -12.72
CA ARG A 86 2.22 18.32 -13.81
C ARG A 86 2.16 16.79 -13.83
N LEU A 87 1.04 16.19 -13.40
CA LEU A 87 0.85 14.74 -13.45
C LEU A 87 0.66 14.24 -14.89
N ARG A 88 1.39 13.18 -15.24
CA ARG A 88 1.17 12.37 -16.44
C ARG A 88 0.94 10.92 -16.03
N VAL A 89 0.00 10.25 -16.69
CA VAL A 89 -0.34 8.87 -16.38
C VAL A 89 -0.15 7.99 -17.62
N THR A 90 0.48 6.84 -17.44
CA THR A 90 0.79 5.88 -18.52
C THR A 90 0.70 4.44 -18.02
N ASP A 91 0.93 3.48 -18.92
CA ASP A 91 0.96 2.04 -18.68
C ASP A 91 2.16 1.37 -19.37
N ALA A 92 3.21 2.12 -19.68
CA ALA A 92 4.27 1.66 -20.56
C ALA A 92 5.13 0.55 -19.97
N VAL A 93 5.47 0.61 -18.68
CA VAL A 93 6.15 -0.48 -17.99
C VAL A 93 5.27 -1.73 -17.99
N PHE A 94 3.97 -1.60 -17.71
CA PHE A 94 3.05 -2.74 -17.74
C PHE A 94 2.86 -3.33 -19.15
N ARG A 95 2.81 -2.49 -20.19
CA ARG A 95 2.77 -2.94 -21.58
C ARG A 95 4.07 -3.62 -22.01
N ALA A 96 5.22 -3.13 -21.56
CA ALA A 96 6.51 -3.77 -21.81
C ALA A 96 6.57 -5.16 -21.16
N VAL A 97 6.07 -5.30 -19.92
CA VAL A 97 5.95 -6.60 -19.25
C VAL A 97 5.00 -7.54 -20.00
N GLU A 98 3.83 -7.05 -20.41
CA GLU A 98 2.86 -7.85 -21.17
C GLU A 98 3.42 -8.28 -22.54
N ASP A 99 4.15 -7.39 -23.23
CA ASP A 99 4.83 -7.72 -24.49
C ASP A 99 5.93 -8.77 -24.28
N ALA A 100 6.69 -8.67 -23.19
CA ALA A 100 7.71 -9.66 -22.83
C ALA A 100 7.11 -11.04 -22.51
N LEU A 101 5.98 -11.08 -21.80
CA LEU A 101 5.35 -12.34 -21.38
C LEU A 101 4.54 -12.99 -22.51
N ARG A 102 3.79 -12.20 -23.27
CA ARG A 102 2.72 -12.69 -24.16
C ARG A 102 2.79 -12.15 -25.58
N GLY A 103 3.50 -11.05 -25.81
CA GLY A 103 3.67 -10.42 -27.12
C GLY A 103 4.94 -10.89 -27.86
N SER A 104 5.90 -9.98 -28.02
CA SER A 104 7.16 -10.18 -28.75
C SER A 104 8.07 -11.25 -28.14
N ARG A 105 7.87 -11.61 -26.86
CA ARG A 105 8.71 -12.55 -26.09
C ARG A 105 10.18 -12.14 -25.97
N ARG A 106 10.49 -10.87 -26.24
CA ARG A 106 11.78 -10.26 -25.86
C ARG A 106 11.83 -10.13 -24.35
N GLN A 107 13.03 -10.11 -23.79
CA GLN A 107 13.16 -9.83 -22.36
C GLN A 107 12.69 -8.40 -22.10
N VAL A 108 12.10 -8.15 -20.93
CA VAL A 108 11.58 -6.82 -20.58
C VAL A 108 12.69 -5.78 -20.58
N GLU A 109 13.90 -6.17 -20.19
CA GLU A 109 15.10 -5.33 -20.23
C GLU A 109 15.47 -4.92 -21.66
N ASP A 110 15.37 -5.83 -22.62
CA ASP A 110 15.63 -5.54 -24.04
C ASP A 110 14.60 -4.54 -24.58
N ILE A 111 13.34 -4.68 -24.18
CA ILE A 111 12.27 -3.75 -24.57
C ILE A 111 12.52 -2.36 -23.99
N VAL A 112 12.92 -2.26 -22.73
CA VAL A 112 13.26 -0.97 -22.10
C VAL A 112 14.50 -0.36 -22.76
N ALA A 113 15.55 -1.14 -23.01
CA ALA A 113 16.81 -0.64 -23.55
C ALA A 113 16.73 -0.23 -25.03
N HIS A 114 16.04 -1.02 -25.83
CA HIS A 114 16.04 -0.87 -27.29
C HIS A 114 14.70 -0.40 -27.86
N LEU A 115 13.72 -0.13 -26.99
CA LEU A 115 12.35 0.18 -27.35
C LEU A 115 11.65 -0.99 -28.08
N GLY A 116 10.33 -0.91 -28.14
CA GLY A 116 9.53 -2.02 -28.62
C GLY A 116 8.58 -1.66 -29.73
N THR A 117 7.73 -0.68 -29.47
CA THR A 117 6.68 -0.28 -30.40
C THR A 117 6.24 1.15 -30.10
N PRO A 118 5.93 1.94 -31.14
CA PRO A 118 5.42 3.31 -30.96
C PRO A 118 4.18 3.42 -30.07
N LEU A 119 3.48 2.32 -29.79
CA LEU A 119 2.34 2.26 -28.87
C LEU A 119 2.68 2.63 -27.42
N TYR A 120 3.94 2.46 -26.99
CA TYR A 120 4.38 2.77 -25.62
C TYR A 120 5.83 3.26 -25.52
N ASP A 121 6.54 3.44 -26.64
CA ASP A 121 7.95 3.89 -26.64
C ASP A 121 8.14 5.29 -26.06
N ALA A 122 7.21 6.22 -26.28
CA ALA A 122 7.36 7.60 -25.81
C ALA A 122 7.41 7.71 -24.27
N PRO A 123 6.50 7.07 -23.51
CA PRO A 123 6.66 6.99 -22.05
C PRO A 123 7.88 6.16 -21.60
N LEU A 124 8.30 5.13 -22.34
CA LEU A 124 9.55 4.42 -22.02
C LEU A 124 10.79 5.30 -22.18
N LEU A 125 10.78 6.26 -23.10
CA LEU A 125 11.84 7.28 -23.17
C LEU A 125 11.84 8.16 -21.92
N ALA A 126 10.67 8.60 -21.44
CA ALA A 126 10.57 9.36 -20.19
C ALA A 126 11.06 8.55 -18.97
N LEU A 127 10.75 7.24 -18.92
CA LEU A 127 11.28 6.32 -17.91
C LEU A 127 12.82 6.27 -17.93
N ARG A 128 13.44 6.22 -19.11
CA ARG A 128 14.90 6.20 -19.31
C ARG A 128 15.60 7.54 -19.06
N GLU A 129 14.83 8.61 -18.93
CA GLU A 129 15.32 9.95 -18.64
C GLU A 129 14.92 10.39 -17.23
N ALA A 130 14.26 9.51 -16.46
CA ALA A 130 13.74 9.83 -15.14
C ALA A 130 14.84 10.25 -14.17
N ARG A 131 14.51 11.21 -13.29
CA ARG A 131 15.37 11.63 -12.17
C ARG A 131 15.39 10.61 -11.05
N SER A 132 14.28 9.91 -10.84
CA SER A 132 14.16 8.80 -9.88
C SER A 132 13.13 7.79 -10.39
N LEU A 133 13.34 6.53 -10.07
CA LEU A 133 12.44 5.43 -10.40
C LEU A 133 11.89 4.85 -9.10
N HIS A 134 10.62 5.09 -8.81
CA HIS A 134 10.01 4.76 -7.53
C HIS A 134 8.88 3.73 -7.67
N LEU A 135 9.12 2.54 -7.13
CA LEU A 135 8.12 1.51 -6.96
C LEU A 135 7.31 1.81 -5.71
N LEU A 136 6.07 2.25 -5.90
CA LEU A 136 5.19 2.59 -4.78
C LEU A 136 4.80 1.32 -4.00
N GLY A 137 4.47 1.53 -2.72
CA GLY A 137 4.04 0.49 -1.81
C GLY A 137 2.85 -0.32 -2.27
N GLY A 138 2.58 -1.39 -1.53
CA GLY A 138 1.59 -2.38 -1.92
C GLY A 138 2.07 -3.78 -1.60
N GLY A 139 1.23 -4.77 -1.88
CA GLY A 139 1.57 -6.18 -1.66
C GLY A 139 1.54 -6.95 -2.95
N PHE A 140 2.29 -6.56 -3.97
CA PHE A 140 2.18 -7.15 -5.32
C PHE A 140 3.51 -7.71 -5.85
N VAL A 141 4.66 -7.38 -5.27
CA VAL A 141 5.94 -8.03 -5.54
C VAL A 141 6.11 -9.19 -4.55
N ASN A 142 5.50 -10.33 -4.85
CA ASN A 142 5.49 -11.51 -3.98
C ASN A 142 5.13 -12.79 -4.77
N ALA A 143 5.04 -13.93 -4.09
CA ALA A 143 4.76 -15.22 -4.70
C ALA A 143 3.32 -15.39 -5.23
N VAL A 144 2.38 -14.54 -4.84
CA VAL A 144 1.00 -14.58 -5.37
C VAL A 144 0.98 -14.06 -6.81
N TRP A 145 1.81 -13.07 -7.11
CA TRP A 145 1.91 -12.45 -8.44
C TRP A 145 3.35 -12.48 -8.96
N PRO A 146 3.88 -13.67 -9.31
CA PRO A 146 5.28 -13.81 -9.72
C PRO A 146 5.62 -12.98 -10.96
N GLU A 147 4.66 -12.72 -11.84
CA GLU A 147 4.85 -11.89 -13.04
C GLU A 147 5.27 -10.44 -12.71
N ASN A 148 4.93 -9.93 -11.52
CA ASN A 148 5.28 -8.56 -11.13
C ASN A 148 6.79 -8.38 -10.86
N ALA A 149 7.56 -9.47 -10.77
CA ALA A 149 9.02 -9.44 -10.85
C ALA A 149 9.52 -8.69 -12.09
N HIS A 150 8.83 -8.81 -13.23
CA HIS A 150 9.22 -8.12 -14.45
C HIS A 150 9.10 -6.60 -14.37
N LEU A 151 8.27 -6.04 -13.46
CA LEU A 151 8.22 -4.60 -13.20
C LEU A 151 9.55 -4.13 -12.60
N VAL A 152 10.09 -4.90 -11.64
CA VAL A 152 11.36 -4.60 -10.99
C VAL A 152 12.51 -4.69 -12.00
N ARG A 153 12.50 -5.71 -12.87
CA ARG A 153 13.48 -5.86 -13.96
C ARG A 153 13.42 -4.70 -14.97
N ALA A 154 12.23 -4.26 -15.37
CA ALA A 154 12.05 -3.10 -16.24
C ALA A 154 12.65 -1.83 -15.62
N MET A 155 12.34 -1.57 -14.35
CA MET A 155 12.89 -0.41 -13.65
C MET A 155 14.42 -0.46 -13.55
N ARG A 156 15.00 -1.62 -13.28
CA ARG A 156 16.47 -1.79 -13.27
C ARG A 156 17.11 -1.48 -14.61
N ALA A 157 16.55 -2.01 -15.69
CA ALA A 157 17.05 -1.71 -17.03
C ALA A 157 16.98 -0.21 -17.33
N ALA A 158 15.93 0.48 -16.89
CA ALA A 158 15.84 1.94 -17.02
C ALA A 158 16.89 2.67 -16.16
N ALA A 159 17.11 2.23 -14.91
CA ALA A 159 18.11 2.81 -14.01
C ALA A 159 19.55 2.68 -14.56
N GLU A 160 19.87 1.55 -15.18
CA GLU A 160 21.17 1.33 -15.82
C GLU A 160 21.43 2.31 -16.98
N ILE A 161 20.37 2.76 -17.65
CA ILE A 161 20.44 3.73 -18.76
C ILE A 161 20.49 5.17 -18.22
N SER A 162 19.61 5.50 -17.27
CA SER A 162 19.42 6.86 -16.77
C SER A 162 20.43 7.27 -15.70
N GLY A 163 20.98 6.29 -14.96
CA GLY A 163 21.73 6.53 -13.72
C GLY A 163 20.85 6.98 -12.55
N ALA A 164 19.53 6.89 -12.68
CA ALA A 164 18.57 7.29 -11.64
C ALA A 164 18.57 6.32 -10.46
N PRO A 165 18.36 6.81 -9.22
CA PRO A 165 18.17 5.94 -8.07
C PRO A 165 16.89 5.13 -8.19
N LEU A 166 16.98 3.87 -7.77
CA LEU A 166 15.87 2.93 -7.63
C LEU A 166 15.34 2.97 -6.21
N LEU A 167 14.06 3.32 -6.07
CA LEU A 167 13.39 3.49 -4.79
C LEU A 167 12.23 2.50 -4.69
N ALA A 168 12.06 1.88 -3.54
CA ALA A 168 10.87 1.12 -3.20
C ALA A 168 10.45 1.49 -1.77
N THR A 169 9.18 1.82 -1.57
CA THR A 169 8.65 2.18 -0.24
C THR A 169 7.44 1.31 0.09
N GLY A 170 7.12 1.17 1.38
CA GLY A 170 5.88 0.53 1.85
C GLY A 170 5.61 -0.88 1.34
N GLN A 171 6.62 -1.64 0.91
CA GLN A 171 6.42 -2.95 0.28
C GLN A 171 5.98 -4.01 1.30
N GLY A 172 5.05 -4.89 0.89
CA GLY A 172 4.72 -6.12 1.59
C GLY A 172 5.06 -7.34 0.73
N LEU A 173 6.10 -8.06 1.12
CA LEU A 173 6.73 -9.11 0.31
C LEU A 173 6.17 -10.51 0.62
N ALA A 174 5.47 -10.67 1.75
CA ALA A 174 4.83 -11.94 2.10
C ALA A 174 3.56 -12.19 1.27
N PRO A 175 3.32 -13.43 0.79
CA PRO A 175 4.22 -14.58 0.86
C PRO A 175 5.41 -14.46 -0.09
N PHE A 176 6.62 -14.78 0.38
CA PHE A 176 7.85 -14.46 -0.36
C PHE A 176 7.99 -15.19 -1.69
N GLY A 177 8.21 -14.42 -2.75
CA GLY A 177 8.61 -14.91 -4.08
C GLY A 177 10.13 -14.87 -4.29
N GLU A 178 10.54 -14.84 -5.55
CA GLU A 178 11.92 -14.51 -5.94
C GLU A 178 12.15 -13.02 -5.65
N GLU A 179 12.78 -12.69 -4.53
CA GLU A 179 13.05 -11.30 -4.14
C GLU A 179 13.93 -10.58 -5.17
N GLN A 180 13.57 -9.34 -5.55
CA GLN A 180 14.23 -8.61 -6.64
C GLN A 180 14.62 -7.16 -6.30
N LEU A 181 14.47 -6.70 -5.05
CA LEU A 181 14.83 -5.34 -4.65
C LEU A 181 16.32 -5.18 -4.28
N ALA A 182 17.11 -6.25 -4.30
CA ALA A 182 18.53 -6.23 -3.97
C ALA A 182 19.34 -5.24 -4.83
N GLY A 183 19.90 -4.20 -4.24
CA GLY A 183 20.62 -3.15 -4.98
C GLY A 183 19.75 -1.99 -5.46
N PHE A 184 18.52 -1.87 -4.96
CA PHE A 184 17.82 -0.58 -4.91
C PHE A 184 18.57 0.36 -3.95
N ASP A 185 18.56 1.65 -4.25
CA ASP A 185 19.19 2.70 -3.44
C ASP A 185 18.41 2.95 -2.14
N HIS A 186 17.09 2.74 -2.16
CA HIS A 186 16.25 2.79 -0.97
C HIS A 186 15.18 1.69 -1.01
N VAL A 187 15.01 0.99 0.12
CA VAL A 187 13.95 -0.01 0.29
C VAL A 187 13.28 0.16 1.66
N GLY A 188 11.98 0.43 1.64
CA GLY A 188 11.09 0.44 2.80
C GLY A 188 10.05 -0.68 2.69
N VAL A 189 9.86 -1.42 3.79
CA VAL A 189 8.85 -2.49 3.91
C VAL A 189 7.92 -2.23 5.10
N ARG A 190 6.66 -2.63 5.00
CA ARG A 190 5.63 -2.25 6.01
C ARG A 190 5.37 -3.28 7.11
N ASP A 191 5.94 -4.47 6.99
CA ASP A 191 5.70 -5.58 7.92
C ASP A 191 7.00 -6.27 8.34
N ALA A 192 7.00 -6.85 9.55
CA ALA A 192 8.17 -7.46 10.17
C ALA A 192 8.71 -8.65 9.35
N ALA A 193 7.83 -9.46 8.76
CA ALA A 193 8.22 -10.60 7.95
C ALA A 193 9.05 -10.16 6.72
N SER A 194 8.60 -9.11 6.03
CA SER A 194 9.32 -8.50 4.91
C SER A 194 10.65 -7.87 5.34
N ALA A 195 10.67 -7.23 6.52
CA ALA A 195 11.89 -6.64 7.08
C ALA A 195 12.95 -7.69 7.42
N GLU A 196 12.54 -8.78 8.07
CA GLU A 196 13.41 -9.92 8.39
C GLU A 196 13.96 -10.57 7.12
N LYS A 197 13.12 -10.76 6.10
CA LYS A 197 13.51 -11.35 4.82
C LYS A 197 14.63 -10.56 4.13
N LEU A 198 14.58 -9.23 4.20
CA LEU A 198 15.58 -8.34 3.59
C LEU A 198 16.75 -7.99 4.53
N GLY A 199 16.65 -8.29 5.82
CA GLY A 199 17.66 -7.89 6.81
C GLY A 199 17.72 -6.38 7.05
N ILE A 200 16.59 -5.68 6.91
CA ILE A 200 16.47 -4.23 7.12
C ILE A 200 15.55 -3.92 8.30
N SER A 201 15.53 -2.66 8.76
CA SER A 201 14.53 -2.22 9.74
C SER A 201 13.14 -2.12 9.11
N SER A 202 12.11 -2.50 9.87
CA SER A 202 10.72 -2.30 9.43
C SER A 202 10.41 -0.81 9.24
N GLY A 203 9.80 -0.48 8.11
CA GLY A 203 9.21 0.81 7.80
C GLY A 203 7.74 0.85 8.19
N VAL A 204 6.94 1.59 7.42
CA VAL A 204 5.48 1.63 7.51
C VAL A 204 4.88 1.68 6.12
N ASP A 205 3.58 1.43 6.01
CA ASP A 205 2.83 1.54 4.75
C ASP A 205 2.78 3.00 4.24
N ASP A 206 2.79 3.18 2.92
CA ASP A 206 2.75 4.49 2.27
C ASP A 206 1.46 5.27 2.55
N ALA A 207 0.37 4.59 2.91
CA ALA A 207 -0.89 5.23 3.30
C ALA A 207 -0.76 6.13 4.55
N TYR A 208 0.31 5.99 5.35
CA TYR A 208 0.65 6.91 6.45
C TYR A 208 1.27 8.23 5.99
N LEU A 209 1.55 8.41 4.69
CA LEU A 209 2.02 9.68 4.14
C LEU A 209 0.85 10.67 4.05
N VAL A 210 0.62 11.39 5.15
CA VAL A 210 -0.39 12.44 5.28
C VAL A 210 0.25 13.70 5.83
N GLU A 211 -0.21 14.89 5.44
CA GLU A 211 0.34 16.18 5.92
C GLU A 211 -0.05 16.52 7.36
N GLN A 212 -1.19 16.00 7.83
CA GLN A 212 -1.65 16.15 9.21
C GLN A 212 -2.30 14.86 9.67
N ALA A 213 -2.12 14.51 10.94
CA ALA A 213 -2.87 13.42 11.55
C ALA A 213 -4.35 13.78 11.57
N PRO A 214 -5.27 12.83 11.32
CA PRO A 214 -6.69 13.11 11.41
C PRO A 214 -7.12 13.57 12.81
N GLU A 215 -8.13 14.42 12.85
CA GLU A 215 -8.71 14.88 14.11
C GLU A 215 -9.35 13.74 14.89
N ARG A 216 -9.24 13.82 16.22
CA ARG A 216 -9.78 12.83 17.16
C ARG A 216 -11.12 13.28 17.72
N VAL A 217 -12.10 13.54 16.86
CA VAL A 217 -13.44 13.94 17.30
C VAL A 217 -14.34 12.72 17.39
N ASP A 218 -14.84 12.46 18.59
CA ASP A 218 -15.75 11.37 18.89
C ASP A 218 -16.90 11.89 19.76
N ASP A 219 -17.87 12.51 19.11
CA ASP A 219 -19.05 13.13 19.72
C ASP A 219 -20.36 12.54 19.19
N GLN A 220 -20.28 11.47 18.40
CA GLN A 220 -21.41 10.85 17.74
C GLN A 220 -21.68 9.44 18.26
N GLU A 221 -22.92 9.04 18.04
CA GLU A 221 -23.39 7.68 18.26
C GLU A 221 -22.69 6.67 17.33
N PRO A 222 -22.40 5.43 17.77
CA PRO A 222 -21.59 4.50 16.98
C PRO A 222 -22.17 4.10 15.60
N GLU A 223 -21.46 4.36 14.50
CA GLU A 223 -21.85 3.89 13.16
C GLU A 223 -21.08 2.62 12.79
N LEU A 224 -21.76 1.56 12.34
CA LEU A 224 -21.12 0.31 11.92
C LEU A 224 -20.77 0.35 10.43
N VAL A 225 -19.53 0.04 10.08
CA VAL A 225 -19.06 -0.03 8.69
C VAL A 225 -18.55 -1.43 8.38
N LEU A 226 -19.12 -2.03 7.34
CA LEU A 226 -18.84 -3.40 6.92
C LEU A 226 -18.12 -3.45 5.57
N CYS A 227 -17.22 -4.41 5.40
CA CYS A 227 -16.64 -4.73 4.09
C CYS A 227 -16.01 -6.14 4.11
N VAL A 228 -16.63 -7.10 3.41
CA VAL A 228 -16.20 -8.50 3.36
C VAL A 228 -15.91 -8.90 1.91
N GLN A 229 -14.63 -9.12 1.61
CA GLN A 229 -14.17 -9.53 0.29
C GLN A 229 -14.57 -10.98 0.00
N SER A 230 -14.79 -11.30 -1.29
CA SER A 230 -14.96 -12.69 -1.76
C SER A 230 -13.79 -13.21 -2.59
N ASP A 231 -12.82 -12.36 -2.94
CA ASP A 231 -11.65 -12.69 -3.77
C ASP A 231 -10.40 -13.00 -2.94
N ALA A 232 -9.48 -13.79 -3.51
CA ALA A 232 -8.18 -14.13 -2.92
C ALA A 232 -8.24 -14.79 -1.51
N LEU A 233 -9.27 -15.60 -1.27
CA LEU A 233 -9.51 -16.30 0.00
C LEU A 233 -9.17 -17.79 -0.09
N ASP A 234 -8.91 -18.41 1.07
CA ASP A 234 -8.88 -19.86 1.19
C ASP A 234 -10.28 -20.46 1.00
N GLU A 235 -10.36 -21.67 0.47
CA GLU A 235 -11.63 -22.37 0.21
C GLU A 235 -12.51 -22.43 1.47
N GLY A 236 -13.80 -22.11 1.31
CA GLY A 236 -14.77 -22.09 2.40
C GLY A 236 -14.65 -20.93 3.39
N SER A 237 -13.65 -20.06 3.26
CA SER A 237 -13.48 -18.92 4.18
C SER A 237 -14.57 -17.87 4.03
N PHE A 238 -15.05 -17.60 2.82
CA PHE A 238 -16.10 -16.59 2.59
C PHE A 238 -17.38 -16.86 3.42
N GLU A 239 -17.93 -18.07 3.32
CA GLU A 239 -19.15 -18.45 4.05
C GLU A 239 -18.96 -18.36 5.57
N ARG A 240 -17.80 -18.84 6.07
CA ARG A 240 -17.45 -18.72 7.48
C ARG A 240 -17.40 -17.27 7.95
N LEU A 241 -16.75 -16.39 7.19
CA LEU A 241 -16.66 -14.97 7.53
C LEU A 241 -18.03 -14.30 7.53
N VAL A 242 -18.89 -14.60 6.55
CA VAL A 242 -20.27 -14.08 6.51
C VAL A 242 -21.05 -14.48 7.77
N VAL A 243 -20.97 -15.74 8.21
CA VAL A 243 -21.63 -16.20 9.44
C VAL A 243 -21.10 -15.44 10.65
N HIS A 244 -19.78 -15.37 10.80
CA HIS A 244 -19.16 -14.69 11.94
C HIS A 244 -19.48 -13.19 11.98
N VAL A 245 -19.55 -12.52 10.83
CA VAL A 245 -19.96 -11.12 10.73
C VAL A 245 -21.39 -10.97 11.21
N ARG A 246 -22.33 -11.82 10.78
CA ARG A 246 -23.73 -11.75 11.22
C ARG A 246 -23.86 -11.87 12.73
N GLU A 247 -23.16 -12.83 13.33
CA GLU A 247 -23.14 -13.03 14.78
C GLU A 247 -22.54 -11.81 15.50
N THR A 248 -21.47 -11.26 14.96
CA THR A 248 -20.81 -10.05 15.51
C THR A 248 -21.73 -8.85 15.43
N VAL A 249 -22.36 -8.57 14.29
CA VAL A 249 -23.32 -7.45 14.16
C VAL A 249 -24.45 -7.57 15.17
N ALA A 250 -24.99 -8.77 15.37
CA ALA A 250 -26.01 -9.01 16.39
C ALA A 250 -25.51 -8.72 17.81
N SER A 251 -24.26 -9.10 18.14
CA SER A 251 -23.65 -8.87 19.44
C SER A 251 -23.31 -7.40 19.71
N LEU A 252 -22.93 -6.63 18.68
CA LEU A 252 -22.63 -5.21 18.80
C LEU A 252 -23.86 -4.35 19.14
N GLY A 253 -25.06 -4.79 18.73
CA GLY A 253 -26.31 -4.08 19.03
C GLY A 253 -26.46 -2.72 18.33
N ILE A 254 -25.65 -2.43 17.31
CA ILE A 254 -25.77 -1.21 16.50
C ILE A 254 -26.96 -1.39 15.54
N PRO A 255 -27.92 -0.46 15.51
CA PRO A 255 -29.12 -0.59 14.68
C PRO A 255 -28.79 -0.51 13.18
N ARG A 256 -29.58 -1.23 12.37
CA ARG A 256 -29.44 -1.32 10.91
C ARG A 256 -29.33 0.06 10.24
N GLU A 257 -30.08 1.04 10.74
CA GLU A 257 -30.13 2.40 10.21
C GLU A 257 -28.78 3.14 10.30
N ARG A 258 -27.90 2.70 11.21
CA ARG A 258 -26.53 3.18 11.38
C ARG A 258 -25.49 2.17 10.89
N THR A 259 -25.88 1.24 10.02
CA THR A 259 -24.95 0.30 9.38
C THR A 259 -24.76 0.69 7.93
N ARG A 260 -23.49 0.74 7.51
CA ARG A 260 -23.04 1.00 6.14
C ARG A 260 -22.20 -0.16 5.63
N TYR A 261 -22.20 -0.35 4.32
CA TYR A 261 -21.31 -1.28 3.64
C TYR A 261 -20.47 -0.52 2.61
N VAL A 262 -19.15 -0.61 2.72
CA VAL A 262 -18.22 0.17 1.89
C VAL A 262 -17.40 -0.75 1.01
N GLU A 263 -17.35 -0.47 -0.30
CA GLU A 263 -16.46 -1.19 -1.21
C GLU A 263 -15.03 -0.63 -1.19
N ALA A 264 -14.04 -1.53 -1.10
CA ALA A 264 -12.64 -1.23 -1.39
C ALA A 264 -12.28 -1.63 -2.83
N LEU A 265 -12.78 -2.78 -3.30
CA LEU A 265 -12.60 -3.35 -4.63
C LEU A 265 -13.97 -3.73 -5.19
N PRO A 266 -14.52 -2.95 -6.14
CA PRO A 266 -15.83 -3.21 -6.73
C PRO A 266 -15.95 -4.63 -7.29
N GLY A 267 -17.13 -5.22 -7.12
CA GLY A 267 -17.41 -6.60 -7.53
C GLY A 267 -16.93 -7.64 -6.52
N GLY A 268 -15.65 -7.61 -6.14
CA GLY A 268 -15.08 -8.50 -5.11
C GLY A 268 -15.70 -8.29 -3.73
N ASP A 269 -16.02 -7.04 -3.39
CA ASP A 269 -16.72 -6.70 -2.14
C ASP A 269 -18.25 -6.74 -2.28
N HIS A 270 -18.78 -6.59 -3.49
CA HIS A 270 -20.23 -6.59 -3.75
C HIS A 270 -20.87 -7.95 -3.41
N ALA A 271 -20.16 -9.05 -3.61
CA ALA A 271 -20.63 -10.36 -3.19
C ALA A 271 -20.86 -10.44 -1.66
N GLY A 272 -20.00 -9.80 -0.86
CA GLY A 272 -20.21 -9.68 0.59
C GLY A 272 -21.41 -8.82 0.93
N PHE A 273 -21.62 -7.71 0.21
CA PHE A 273 -22.81 -6.86 0.37
C PHE A 273 -24.09 -7.65 0.13
N GLU A 274 -24.18 -8.39 -0.97
CA GLU A 274 -25.37 -9.20 -1.29
C GLU A 274 -25.72 -10.19 -0.16
N ARG A 275 -24.72 -10.69 0.56
CA ARG A 275 -24.89 -11.60 1.68
C ARG A 275 -25.19 -10.92 3.00
N LEU A 276 -25.06 -9.60 3.12
CA LEU A 276 -25.19 -8.85 4.37
C LEU A 276 -26.14 -7.64 4.27
N LYS A 277 -26.72 -7.36 3.10
CA LYS A 277 -27.54 -6.16 2.84
C LYS A 277 -28.77 -6.03 3.73
N ASP A 278 -29.27 -7.15 4.27
CA ASP A 278 -30.34 -7.14 5.28
C ASP A 278 -29.92 -6.51 6.61
N LEU A 279 -28.61 -6.43 6.89
CA LEU A 279 -28.04 -5.77 8.08
C LEU A 279 -27.71 -4.29 7.85
N VAL A 280 -27.76 -3.82 6.60
CA VAL A 280 -27.31 -2.49 6.17
C VAL A 280 -28.51 -1.59 5.98
N ALA A 281 -28.38 -0.29 6.27
CA ALA A 281 -29.43 0.69 5.99
C ALA A 281 -29.86 0.65 4.51
N GLU A 282 -31.08 1.10 4.20
CA GLU A 282 -31.62 1.08 2.82
C GLU A 282 -30.69 1.79 1.82
N GLU A 283 -30.20 2.98 2.17
CA GLU A 283 -29.21 3.75 1.41
C GLU A 283 -27.79 3.56 1.97
N GLY A 284 -27.53 2.44 2.65
CA GLY A 284 -26.29 2.21 3.39
C GLY A 284 -25.16 1.60 2.55
N PHE A 285 -25.39 1.30 1.28
CA PHE A 285 -24.34 0.85 0.37
C PHE A 285 -23.53 2.04 -0.15
N VAL A 286 -22.24 2.04 0.12
CA VAL A 286 -21.29 3.08 -0.29
C VAL A 286 -20.35 2.49 -1.34
N PRO A 287 -20.56 2.79 -2.64
CA PRO A 287 -19.68 2.30 -3.69
C PRO A 287 -18.30 2.93 -3.58
N PHE A 288 -17.30 2.27 -4.17
CA PHE A 288 -15.91 2.73 -4.17
C PHE A 288 -15.77 4.23 -4.53
N THR A 289 -16.46 4.68 -5.57
CA THR A 289 -16.39 6.08 -6.04
C THR A 289 -16.89 7.09 -5.01
N SER A 290 -17.94 6.77 -4.26
CA SER A 290 -18.48 7.63 -3.21
C SER A 290 -17.52 7.71 -2.03
N PHE A 291 -16.99 6.55 -1.61
CA PHE A 291 -15.99 6.50 -0.53
C PHE A 291 -14.71 7.24 -0.92
N TRP A 292 -14.21 7.04 -2.15
CA TRP A 292 -13.04 7.72 -2.69
C TRP A 292 -13.18 9.25 -2.71
N ARG A 293 -14.40 9.75 -3.01
CA ARG A 293 -14.73 11.18 -3.01
C ARG A 293 -14.96 11.77 -1.63
N GLY A 294 -14.96 10.94 -0.58
CA GLY A 294 -15.17 11.39 0.79
C GLY A 294 -16.64 11.64 1.14
N GLU A 295 -17.59 11.05 0.41
CA GLU A 295 -19.02 11.10 0.78
C GLU A 295 -19.29 10.33 2.08
N LEU A 296 -18.43 9.36 2.40
CA LEU A 296 -18.25 8.79 3.73
C LEU A 296 -16.77 8.88 4.08
N ALA A 297 -16.43 9.48 5.22
CA ALA A 297 -15.06 9.56 5.71
C ALA A 297 -14.88 8.65 6.93
N PRO A 298 -13.70 8.02 7.10
CA PRO A 298 -13.37 7.35 8.34
C PRO A 298 -13.41 8.32 9.53
N ALA A 299 -14.02 7.92 10.64
CA ALA A 299 -14.19 8.78 11.81
C ALA A 299 -14.22 7.98 13.12
N ALA A 300 -13.87 8.61 14.24
CA ALA A 300 -13.65 7.93 15.52
C ALA A 300 -14.91 7.28 16.13
N HIS A 301 -16.10 7.80 15.80
CA HIS A 301 -17.37 7.22 16.24
C HIS A 301 -17.69 5.89 15.53
N GLN A 302 -17.01 5.59 14.42
CA GLN A 302 -17.29 4.38 13.66
C GLN A 302 -16.73 3.12 14.33
N VAL A 303 -17.39 2.00 14.03
CA VAL A 303 -16.99 0.64 14.36
C VAL A 303 -16.85 -0.12 13.06
N TRP A 304 -15.69 -0.69 12.79
CA TRP A 304 -15.42 -1.34 11.50
C TRP A 304 -15.31 -2.85 11.64
N ILE A 305 -15.90 -3.59 10.70
CA ILE A 305 -15.63 -5.01 10.49
C ILE A 305 -15.22 -5.20 9.04
N THR A 306 -13.95 -5.54 8.79
CA THR A 306 -13.46 -5.62 7.41
C THR A 306 -12.42 -6.70 7.18
N THR A 307 -12.41 -7.24 5.97
CA THR A 307 -11.33 -8.10 5.46
C THR A 307 -10.25 -7.31 4.69
N ARG A 308 -10.45 -6.01 4.45
CA ARG A 308 -9.57 -5.19 3.60
C ARG A 308 -8.55 -4.45 4.47
N PHE A 309 -7.26 -4.73 4.22
CA PHE A 309 -6.15 -4.14 4.98
C PHE A 309 -6.19 -2.62 5.06
N HIS A 310 -6.44 -1.92 3.94
CA HIS A 310 -6.44 -0.46 3.94
C HIS A 310 -7.67 0.15 4.59
N HIS A 311 -8.81 -0.53 4.64
CA HIS A 311 -9.93 -0.10 5.49
C HIS A 311 -9.56 -0.16 6.98
N HIS A 312 -8.90 -1.24 7.42
CA HIS A 312 -8.33 -1.31 8.77
C HIS A 312 -7.34 -0.15 9.03
N LEU A 313 -6.39 0.07 8.12
CA LEU A 313 -5.40 1.15 8.25
C LEU A 313 -6.06 2.52 8.39
N VAL A 314 -6.92 2.92 7.44
CA VAL A 314 -7.50 4.28 7.46
C VAL A 314 -8.48 4.49 8.61
N ALA A 315 -9.27 3.47 8.94
CA ALA A 315 -10.22 3.55 10.06
C ALA A 315 -9.47 3.70 11.39
N SER A 316 -8.46 2.86 11.63
CA SER A 316 -7.66 2.96 12.85
C SER A 316 -6.87 4.26 12.94
N LEU A 317 -6.35 4.78 11.82
CA LEU A 317 -5.72 6.09 11.73
C LEU A 317 -6.66 7.23 12.18
N HIS A 318 -7.97 7.08 11.95
CA HIS A 318 -9.02 8.00 12.42
C HIS A 318 -9.61 7.59 13.79
N VAL A 319 -8.89 6.75 14.55
CA VAL A 319 -9.26 6.30 15.90
C VAL A 319 -10.55 5.46 15.94
N ALA A 320 -11.04 4.99 14.79
CA ALA A 320 -12.17 4.08 14.76
C ALA A 320 -11.73 2.72 15.33
N ARG A 321 -12.56 2.16 16.21
CA ARG A 321 -12.38 0.79 16.74
C ARG A 321 -12.92 -0.24 15.74
N GLY A 322 -12.48 -1.48 15.85
CA GLY A 322 -12.97 -2.49 14.92
C GLY A 322 -12.33 -3.86 15.04
N MET A 323 -12.69 -4.69 14.08
CA MET A 323 -12.20 -6.04 13.90
C MET A 323 -11.79 -6.25 12.44
N ALA A 324 -10.61 -6.81 12.27
CA ALA A 324 -10.13 -7.27 10.98
C ALA A 324 -10.35 -8.78 10.82
N LEU A 325 -10.77 -9.18 9.62
CA LEU A 325 -11.06 -10.57 9.27
C LEU A 325 -10.02 -11.09 8.30
N SER A 326 -9.18 -12.02 8.76
CA SER A 326 -8.16 -12.68 7.95
C SER A 326 -8.74 -13.90 7.24
N ALA A 327 -8.67 -13.87 5.91
CA ALA A 327 -9.31 -14.86 5.06
C ALA A 327 -8.31 -15.76 4.30
N ARG A 328 -7.01 -15.54 4.53
CA ARG A 328 -5.90 -16.32 3.97
C ARG A 328 -4.70 -16.27 4.89
N ARG A 329 -4.30 -17.43 5.42
CA ARG A 329 -3.17 -17.54 6.36
C ARG A 329 -1.83 -17.29 5.67
N GLY A 330 -0.89 -16.65 6.37
CA GLY A 330 0.41 -16.24 5.83
C GLY A 330 0.34 -15.06 4.84
N TYR A 331 -0.83 -14.41 4.71
CA TYR A 331 -1.02 -13.27 3.83
C TYR A 331 -1.82 -12.15 4.51
N TYR A 332 -3.12 -12.34 4.75
CA TYR A 332 -3.95 -11.28 5.34
C TYR A 332 -3.76 -11.13 6.85
N ASP A 333 -3.41 -12.21 7.55
CA ASP A 333 -2.99 -12.22 8.95
C ASP A 333 -1.70 -11.43 9.17
N VAL A 334 -0.69 -11.62 8.31
CA VAL A 334 0.56 -10.84 8.34
C VAL A 334 0.27 -9.35 8.12
N LYS A 335 -0.57 -9.03 7.12
CA LYS A 335 -0.99 -7.66 6.84
C LYS A 335 -1.70 -7.02 8.03
N HIS A 336 -2.77 -7.62 8.54
CA HIS A 336 -3.48 -7.03 9.67
C HIS A 336 -2.66 -7.00 10.96
N GLY A 337 -1.80 -8.00 11.16
CA GLY A 337 -0.86 -8.08 12.27
C GLY A 337 0.09 -6.88 12.33
N SER A 338 0.59 -6.40 11.18
CA SER A 338 1.48 -5.23 11.16
C SER A 338 0.81 -3.94 11.66
N LEU A 339 -0.51 -3.80 11.50
CA LEU A 339 -1.26 -2.65 12.05
C LEU A 339 -1.50 -2.80 13.56
N VAL A 340 -1.71 -4.03 14.03
CA VAL A 340 -1.82 -4.32 15.46
C VAL A 340 -0.50 -4.01 16.17
N GLU A 341 0.63 -4.39 15.59
CA GLU A 341 1.97 -4.07 16.09
C GLU A 341 2.22 -2.55 16.17
N LEU A 342 1.63 -1.77 15.25
CA LEU A 342 1.67 -0.31 15.26
C LEU A 342 0.66 0.34 16.22
N GLY A 343 -0.14 -0.46 16.93
CA GLY A 343 -1.06 0.03 17.96
C GLY A 343 -2.49 0.28 17.47
N SER A 344 -2.95 -0.40 16.42
CA SER A 344 -4.36 -0.29 16.02
C SER A 344 -5.34 -0.77 17.09
N GLY A 345 -4.92 -1.69 17.97
CA GLY A 345 -5.78 -2.29 19.00
C GLY A 345 -6.91 -3.15 18.46
N TRP A 346 -6.99 -3.34 17.13
CA TRP A 346 -8.05 -4.12 16.53
C TRP A 346 -7.83 -5.61 16.72
N ARG A 347 -8.92 -6.33 16.96
CA ARG A 347 -8.92 -7.78 16.96
C ARG A 347 -8.73 -8.30 15.53
N VAL A 348 -7.83 -9.26 15.34
CA VAL A 348 -7.71 -10.02 14.08
C VAL A 348 -8.31 -11.41 14.32
N SER A 349 -9.30 -11.76 13.50
CA SER A 349 -10.02 -13.05 13.59
C SER A 349 -10.01 -13.72 12.22
N ASP A 350 -9.92 -15.05 12.17
CA ASP A 350 -10.14 -15.82 10.96
C ASP A 350 -11.62 -16.22 10.77
N GLY A 351 -12.52 -15.63 11.57
CA GLY A 351 -13.93 -16.01 11.62
C GLY A 351 -14.20 -17.29 12.41
N THR A 352 -13.23 -17.77 13.17
CA THR A 352 -13.42 -18.84 14.16
C THR A 352 -13.22 -18.27 15.57
N GLY A 353 -14.00 -18.76 16.54
CA GLY A 353 -13.88 -18.37 17.95
C GLY A 353 -14.94 -17.38 18.42
N GLU A 354 -14.63 -16.69 19.52
CA GLU A 354 -15.61 -15.88 20.27
C GLU A 354 -16.04 -14.61 19.53
N VAL A 355 -17.34 -14.35 19.55
CA VAL A 355 -17.96 -13.15 19.00
C VAL A 355 -17.80 -11.99 19.99
N PRO A 356 -17.14 -10.88 19.60
CA PRO A 356 -16.94 -9.75 20.50
C PRO A 356 -18.21 -8.91 20.68
N THR A 357 -18.35 -8.31 21.85
CA THR A 357 -19.28 -7.21 22.12
C THR A 357 -18.62 -5.87 21.79
N LEU A 358 -19.40 -4.79 21.79
CA LEU A 358 -18.86 -3.43 21.56
C LEU A 358 -17.83 -3.01 22.62
N ALA A 359 -17.95 -3.53 23.84
CA ALA A 359 -17.03 -3.23 24.93
C ALA A 359 -15.65 -3.91 24.75
N ASP A 360 -15.60 -5.01 23.99
CA ASP A 360 -14.37 -5.75 23.70
C ASP A 360 -13.54 -5.12 22.57
N LEU A 361 -14.12 -4.18 21.81
CA LEU A 361 -13.44 -3.50 20.70
C LEU A 361 -12.70 -2.26 21.21
N GLU A 362 -11.38 -2.39 21.35
CA GLU A 362 -10.50 -1.33 21.80
C GLU A 362 -10.35 -0.20 20.77
N ARG A 363 -10.08 1.00 21.28
CA ARG A 363 -9.76 2.14 20.42
C ARG A 363 -8.28 2.12 20.06
N PRO A 364 -7.93 2.48 18.82
CA PRO A 364 -6.54 2.63 18.41
C PRO A 364 -5.75 3.63 19.25
N GLY A 365 -4.45 3.38 19.36
CA GLY A 365 -3.47 4.30 19.93
C GLY A 365 -3.18 5.51 19.01
N SER A 366 -1.97 6.05 19.10
CA SER A 366 -1.52 7.12 18.21
C SER A 366 -0.65 6.58 17.09
N PHE A 367 -0.92 7.04 15.86
CA PHE A 367 -0.12 6.75 14.67
C PHE A 367 0.84 7.91 14.32
N GLU A 368 1.02 8.90 15.20
CA GLU A 368 1.95 10.03 15.01
C GLU A 368 3.38 9.58 14.65
N ASP A 369 3.87 8.50 15.28
CA ASP A 369 5.19 7.94 14.95
C ASP A 369 5.23 7.38 13.51
N ALA A 370 4.21 6.62 13.10
CA ALA A 370 4.13 6.08 11.74
C ALA A 370 4.06 7.20 10.69
N ILE A 371 3.24 8.22 10.93
CA ILE A 371 3.14 9.40 10.06
C ILE A 371 4.50 10.12 10.00
N THR A 372 5.13 10.37 11.14
CA THR A 372 6.44 11.05 11.22
C THR A 372 7.52 10.27 10.48
N ARG A 373 7.57 8.94 10.66
CA ARG A 373 8.52 8.06 9.95
C ARG A 373 8.31 8.09 8.45
N LYS A 374 7.04 8.06 7.98
CA LYS A 374 6.74 8.10 6.55
C LYS A 374 7.04 9.46 5.93
N ARG A 375 6.78 10.57 6.63
CA ARG A 375 7.20 11.91 6.17
C ARG A 375 8.71 12.04 6.06
N ARG A 376 9.45 11.58 7.07
CA ARG A 376 10.93 11.58 7.02
C ARG A 376 11.47 10.75 5.87
N GLU A 377 10.83 9.61 5.56
CA GLU A 377 11.17 8.83 4.37
C GLU A 377 10.89 9.65 3.10
N ALA A 378 9.74 10.30 2.97
CA ALA A 378 9.44 11.14 1.81
C ALA A 378 10.41 12.34 1.66
N GLU A 379 10.75 13.02 2.75
CA GLU A 379 11.75 14.10 2.80
C GLU A 379 13.15 13.60 2.39
N LEU A 380 13.53 12.37 2.78
CA LEU A 380 14.79 11.76 2.35
C LEU A 380 14.81 11.54 0.83
N LEU A 381 13.70 11.08 0.26
CA LEU A 381 13.62 10.71 -1.15
C LEU A 381 13.46 11.91 -2.08
N TYR A 382 12.68 12.91 -1.67
CA TYR A 382 12.29 14.03 -2.52
C TYR A 382 12.67 15.39 -1.97
N GLY A 383 13.24 15.49 -0.77
CA GLY A 383 13.55 16.76 -0.11
C GLY A 383 12.31 17.56 0.29
N THR A 384 12.52 18.64 1.05
CA THR A 384 11.52 19.70 1.25
C THR A 384 11.78 20.83 0.26
N ALA A 385 10.73 21.45 -0.27
CA ALA A 385 10.83 22.69 -1.05
C ALA A 385 11.47 23.83 -0.24
#